data_AF-A0A932VCE8-F1
#
_entry.id   AF-A0A932VCE8-F1
#
_cell.length_a   1.000
_cell.length_b   1.000
_cell.length_c   1.000
_cell.angle_alpha   90.00
_cell.angle_beta   90.00
_cell.angle_gamma   90.00
#
_symmetry.space_group_name_H-M   'P 1'
#
loop_
_entity.id
_entity.type
_entity.pdbx_description
1 polymer ?
#
loop_
_entity_poly.entity_id
_entity_poly.type
_entity_poly.pdbx_seq_one_letter_code
_entity_poly.pdbx_strand_id
1 'polypeptide(L)' 'MTKPALPKRAFCDGEKKMVSMRLPENLMKVLDELAAAKQWTATDLVTTVLDLYAQSERKSKPSKQARSKV' A
#
# COMPACT_ATOMS: atom_id res chain seq x y z
N MET A 1 15.72 -13.20 -14.17
CA MET A 1 15.20 -13.03 -12.80
C MET A 1 13.73 -12.66 -12.87
N THR A 2 12.84 -13.59 -12.54
CA THR A 2 11.39 -13.36 -12.49
C THR A 2 11.07 -12.48 -11.27
N LYS A 3 10.78 -11.20 -11.53
CA LYS A 3 10.31 -10.23 -10.53
C LYS A 3 9.06 -10.85 -9.86
N PRO A 4 9.00 -11.01 -8.53
CA PRO A 4 7.78 -11.47 -7.90
C PRO A 4 6.68 -10.48 -8.27
N ALA A 5 5.68 -10.96 -9.01
CA ALA A 5 4.55 -10.15 -9.45
C ALA A 5 3.79 -9.76 -8.18
N LEU A 6 4.05 -8.54 -7.70
CA LEU A 6 3.28 -7.97 -6.60
C LEU A 6 1.79 -8.01 -7.00
N PRO A 7 0.87 -8.22 -6.04
CA PRO A 7 -0.56 -8.17 -6.32
C PRO A 7 -0.88 -6.90 -7.10
N LYS A 8 -1.81 -7.00 -8.06
CA LYS A 8 -2.27 -5.83 -8.81
C LYS A 8 -2.76 -4.78 -7.81
N ARG A 9 -2.03 -3.68 -7.75
CA ARG A 9 -2.28 -2.53 -6.88
C ARG A 9 -3.64 -1.92 -7.21
N ALA A 10 -4.46 -1.66 -6.20
CA ALA A 10 -5.85 -1.22 -6.40
C ALA A 10 -5.96 0.31 -6.36
N PHE A 11 -5.07 0.97 -5.63
CA PHE A 11 -5.08 2.42 -5.42
C PHE A 11 -3.84 3.11 -6.00
N CYS A 12 -3.15 2.51 -6.99
CA CYS A 12 -1.93 3.07 -7.58
C CYS A 12 -2.16 4.08 -8.70
N ASP A 13 -3.37 4.11 -9.28
CA ASP A 13 -3.69 4.92 -10.45
C ASP A 13 -4.47 6.17 -10.04
N GLY A 14 -4.09 7.33 -10.58
CA GLY A 14 -4.78 8.62 -10.35
C GLY A 14 -3.92 9.70 -9.70
N GLU A 15 -4.57 10.81 -9.35
CA GLU A 15 -3.92 11.95 -8.71
C GLU A 15 -3.45 11.62 -7.30
N LYS A 16 -2.21 12.00 -6.99
CA LYS A 16 -1.62 11.80 -5.66
C LYS A 16 -1.82 13.05 -4.82
N LYS A 17 -2.29 12.86 -3.58
CA LYS A 17 -2.38 13.93 -2.58
C LYS A 17 -1.18 13.88 -1.64
N MET A 18 -0.52 15.01 -1.44
CA MET A 18 0.52 15.14 -0.43
C MET A 18 -0.07 14.99 0.98
N VAL A 19 0.57 14.15 1.79
CA VAL A 19 0.20 13.91 3.19
C VAL A 19 1.45 13.99 4.06
N SER A 20 1.30 14.57 5.25
CA SER A 20 2.36 14.58 6.27
C SER A 20 1.98 13.58 7.36
N MET A 21 2.94 12.73 7.75
CA MET A 21 2.77 11.77 8.84
C MET A 21 4.03 11.68 9.69
N ARG A 22 3.86 11.30 10.96
CA ARG A 22 4.97 11.03 11.88
C ARG A 22 5.15 9.53 12.02
N LEU A 23 6.38 9.06 11.79
CA LEU A 23 6.77 7.66 11.95
C LEU A 23 7.94 7.58 12.94
N PRO A 24 8.08 6.48 13.69
CA PRO A 24 9.25 6.27 14.54
C PRO A 24 10.55 6.34 13.73
N GLU A 25 11.59 6.97 14.28
CA GLU A 25 12.87 7.16 13.58
C GLU A 25 13.50 5.82 13.16
N ASN A 26 13.45 4.82 14.04
CA ASN A 26 13.97 3.48 13.74
C ASN A 26 13.20 2.81 12.58
N LEU A 27 11.90 3.07 12.47
CA LEU A 27 11.11 2.55 11.35
C LEU A 27 11.52 3.23 10.04
N MET A 28 11.75 4.55 10.05
CA MET A 28 12.20 5.26 8.86
C MET A 28 13.54 4.71 8.34
N LYS A 29 14.51 4.43 9.23
CA LYS A 29 15.79 3.82 8.85
C LYS A 29 15.60 2.48 8.12
N VAL A 30 14.76 1.60 8.68
CA VAL A 30 14.44 0.31 8.06
C VAL A 30 13.74 0.47 6.72
N LEU A 31 12.82 1.42 6.59
CA LEU A 31 12.13 1.70 5.33
C LEU A 31 13.07 2.22 4.25
N ASP A 32 14.02 3.10 4.61
CA ASP A 32 15.01 3.63 3.68
C ASP A 32 15.96 2.53 3.17
N GLU A 33 16.41 1.63 4.05
CA GLU A 33 17.22 0.46 3.68
C GLU A 33 16.46 -0.47 2.71
N LEU A 34 15.21 -0.78 3.01
CA LEU A 34 14.35 -1.64 2.17
C LEU A 34 14.05 -0.99 0.82
N ALA A 35 13.84 0.32 0.80
CA ALA A 35 13.60 1.08 -0.42
C ALA A 35 14.87 1.10 -1.30
N ALA A 36 16.04 1.35 -0.72
CA ALA A 36 17.32 1.32 -1.41
C ALA A 36 17.62 -0.05 -2.04
N ALA A 37 17.41 -1.14 -1.29
CA ALA A 37 17.59 -2.51 -1.79
C ALA A 37 16.69 -2.86 -2.99
N LYS A 38 15.55 -2.17 -3.13
CA LYS A 38 14.58 -2.36 -4.21
C LYS A 38 14.64 -1.30 -5.30
N GLN A 39 15.58 -0.34 -5.20
CA GLN A 39 15.66 0.85 -6.08
C GLN A 39 14.33 1.63 -6.11
N TRP A 40 13.68 1.75 -4.96
CA TRP A 40 12.43 2.49 -4.78
C TRP A 40 12.66 3.72 -3.91
N THR A 41 11.72 4.67 -3.98
CA THR A 41 11.64 5.70 -2.95
C THR A 41 10.94 5.16 -1.70
N ALA A 42 11.23 5.74 -0.53
CA ALA A 42 10.50 5.42 0.70
C ALA A 42 8.98 5.60 0.51
N THR A 43 8.58 6.63 -0.25
CA THR A 43 7.18 6.88 -0.63
C THR A 43 6.58 5.72 -1.41
N ASP A 44 7.27 5.18 -2.42
CA ASP A 44 6.77 4.04 -3.22
C ASP A 44 6.61 2.78 -2.36
N LEU A 45 7.53 2.56 -1.43
CA LEU A 45 7.45 1.45 -0.49
C LEU A 45 6.24 1.61 0.44
N VAL A 46 6.10 2.76 1.10
CA VAL A 46 5.02 3.05 2.05
C VAL A 46 3.66 2.99 1.36
N THR A 47 3.52 3.62 0.19
CA THR A 47 2.27 3.59 -0.58
C THR A 47 1.90 2.18 -1.00
N THR A 48 2.87 1.37 -1.42
CA THR A 48 2.63 -0.04 -1.78
C THR A 48 2.17 -0.86 -0.58
N VAL A 49 2.80 -0.70 0.58
CA VAL A 49 2.40 -1.42 1.81
C VAL A 49 1.00 -1.03 2.24
N LEU A 50 0.68 0.27 2.22
CA LEU A 50 -0.64 0.77 2.58
C LEU A 50 -1.73 0.30 1.60
N ASP A 51 -1.45 0.29 0.30
CA ASP A 51 -2.37 -0.21 -0.73
C ASP A 51 -2.67 -1.70 -0.54
N LEU A 52 -1.62 -2.52 -0.33
CA LEU A 52 -1.77 -3.95 -0.09
C LEU A 52 -2.57 -4.24 1.18
N TYR A 53 -2.30 -3.50 2.26
CA TYR A 53 -3.05 -3.62 3.51
C TYR A 53 -4.52 -3.19 3.35
N ALA A 54 -4.78 -2.07 2.69
CA ALA A 54 -6.14 -1.62 2.42
C ALA A 54 -6.91 -2.62 1.53
N GLN A 55 -6.22 -3.24 0.56
CA GLN A 55 -6.79 -4.26 -0.30
C GLN A 55 -7.14 -5.54 0.48
N SER A 56 -6.28 -5.99 1.41
CA SER A 56 -6.58 -7.16 2.25
C SER A 56 -7.77 -6.89 3.17
N GLU A 57 -7.82 -5.72 3.81
CA GLU A 57 -8.92 -5.33 4.69
C GLU A 57 -10.27 -5.26 3.95
N ARG A 58 -10.27 -4.78 2.71
CA ARG A 58 -11.48 -4.76 1.87
C ARG A 58 -11.96 -6.16 1.48
N LYS A 59 -11.04 -7.09 1.19
CA LYS A 59 -11.39 -8.48 0.84
C LYS A 59 -11.90 -9.27 2.05
N SER A 60 -11.41 -8.97 3.25
CA SER A 60 -11.80 -9.65 4.50
C SER A 60 -13.16 -9.22 5.05
N LYS A 61 -13.75 -8.12 4.55
CA LYS A 61 -15.11 -7.74 4.90
C LYS A 61 -16.10 -8.48 3.99
N PRO A 62 -16.92 -9.42 4.50
CA PRO A 62 -18.08 -9.88 3.74
C PRO A 62 -18.94 -8.66 3.45
N SER A 63 -19.21 -8.41 2.17
CA SER A 63 -20.04 -7.30 1.72
C SER A 63 -21.45 -7.41 2.32
N LYS A 64 -21.68 -6.77 3.47
CA LYS A 64 -23.04 -6.51 3.98
C LYS A 64 -23.72 -5.40 3.17
N GLN A 65 -23.76 -5.54 1.85
CA GLN A 65 -24.51 -4.67 0.95
C GLN A 65 -24.86 -5.46 -0.33
N ALA A 66 -25.66 -6.51 -0.16
CA ALA A 66 -26.39 -7.16 -1.22
C ALA A 66 -27.78 -7.57 -0.71
N ARG A 67 -28.54 -6.61 -0.16
CA ARG A 67 -29.98 -6.73 0.08
C ARG A 67 -30.56 -5.35 0.33
N SER A 68 -30.84 -4.66 -0.77
CA SER A 68 -31.90 -3.64 -0.88
C SER A 68 -32.04 -3.28 -2.36
N LYS A 69 -32.77 -4.11 -3.10
CA LYS A 69 -33.69 -3.61 -4.11
C LYS A 69 -35.00 -4.35 -3.92
N VAL A 70 -36.01 -3.55 -3.67
CA VAL A 70 -37.45 -3.84 -3.52
C VAL A 70 -37.98 -4.36 -4.84
#